data_AF-A0A0P9DRM7-F1
#
_entry.id   AF-A0A0P9DRM7-F1
#
_cell.length_a   1.000
_cell.length_b   1.000
_cell.length_c   1.000
_cell.angle_alpha   90.00
_cell.angle_beta   90.00
_cell.angle_gamma   90.00
#
_symmetry.space_group_name_H-M   'P 1'
#
loop_
_entity.id
_entity.type
_entity.pdbx_description
1 polymer ?
#
loop_
_entity_poly.entity_id
_entity_poly.type
_entity_poly.pdbx_seq_one_letter_code
_entity_poly.pdbx_strand_id
1 'polypeptide(L)'
;MRFEQEKLERRINDLAHARYRDRFPLTGIRMVEQAASPQEAREQAGIPVSVGIRWGGRDQTAWFVGALTFPEAWKDRDVVGLIRLGNTGGGNCSGYEALAYLNGQPAQALDRNHGELFIPAEAVNKGSAELVVQAWSGLTPPDAGHQPFDHRIDELDIAWLDPATDDLYYTALHVLQAVRCLEDRSNEKHGMLSALDDAIQLLDWRAPGSEAFYAAAKQALALLKQRLEELPRGARPQVTAVGHCHIDVAWLWRLKHTREKSARSWSTVLQLMDRYPEYIFFQSQPQLYAYLKEDYPAIYEKIKRRVAENRWEASGAMWLE
;
A
#
# COMPACT_ATOMS: atom_id res chain seq x y z
N MET A 1 4.67 -2.47 33.49
CA MET A 1 3.59 -2.30 32.50
C MET A 1 3.79 -1.10 31.56
N ARG A 2 3.95 0.17 32.01
CA ARG A 2 4.05 1.31 31.05
C ARG A 2 5.24 1.19 30.07
N PHE A 3 6.41 0.78 30.56
CA PHE A 3 7.61 0.58 29.74
C PHE A 3 7.57 -0.67 28.83
N GLU A 4 6.64 -1.60 29.08
CA GLU A 4 6.55 -2.86 28.34
C GLU A 4 5.90 -2.64 26.97
N GLN A 5 4.79 -1.89 26.92
CA GLN A 5 4.16 -1.53 25.66
C GLN A 5 5.06 -0.67 24.77
N GLU A 6 5.77 0.30 25.35
CA GLU A 6 6.72 1.15 24.61
C GLU A 6 7.90 0.33 24.06
N LYS A 7 8.40 -0.66 24.83
CA LYS A 7 9.43 -1.61 24.37
C LYS A 7 8.90 -2.44 23.20
N LEU A 8 7.71 -3.01 23.32
CA LEU A 8 7.10 -3.83 22.27
C LEU A 8 6.82 -3.02 21.00
N GLU A 9 6.35 -1.79 21.13
CA GLU A 9 6.16 -0.88 20.00
C GLU A 9 7.44 -0.63 19.23
N ARG A 10 8.56 -0.39 19.94
CA ARG A 10 9.87 -0.24 19.29
C ARG A 10 10.28 -1.49 18.53
N ARG A 11 10.07 -2.68 19.11
CA ARG A 11 10.38 -3.97 18.44
C ARG A 11 9.49 -4.22 17.22
N ILE A 12 8.22 -3.87 17.29
CA ILE A 12 7.31 -3.96 16.15
C ILE A 12 7.75 -2.99 15.04
N ASN A 13 8.19 -1.78 15.38
CA ASN A 13 8.75 -0.85 14.41
C ASN A 13 10.05 -1.39 13.78
N ASP A 14 10.93 -2.03 14.57
CA ASP A 14 12.13 -2.69 14.04
C ASP A 14 11.75 -3.83 13.05
N LEU A 15 10.69 -4.61 13.35
CA LEU A 15 10.16 -5.64 12.44
C LEU A 15 9.67 -5.06 11.11
N ALA A 16 9.09 -3.85 11.11
CA ALA A 16 8.55 -3.22 9.90
C ALA A 16 9.59 -3.15 8.76
N HIS A 17 10.85 -2.93 9.10
CA HIS A 17 11.94 -2.89 8.13
C HIS A 17 12.44 -4.28 7.74
N ALA A 18 12.35 -5.26 8.64
CA ALA A 18 12.84 -6.62 8.42
C ALA A 18 11.95 -7.45 7.48
N ARG A 19 10.72 -6.99 7.20
CA ARG A 19 9.76 -7.61 6.27
C ARG A 19 10.31 -7.75 4.85
N TYR A 20 11.18 -6.84 4.43
CA TYR A 20 11.71 -6.78 3.08
C TYR A 20 13.07 -7.48 2.99
N ARG A 21 13.18 -8.45 2.09
CA ARG A 21 14.40 -9.23 1.84
C ARG A 21 15.08 -8.80 0.55
N ASP A 22 16.41 -8.89 0.57
CA ASP A 22 17.30 -8.58 -0.56
C ASP A 22 17.02 -7.21 -1.20
N ARG A 23 16.70 -6.21 -0.36
CA ARG A 23 16.36 -4.86 -0.79
C ARG A 23 17.53 -4.20 -1.54
N PHE A 24 17.27 -3.67 -2.74
CA PHE A 24 18.23 -2.86 -3.48
C PHE A 24 17.57 -1.67 -4.21
N PRO A 25 18.32 -0.60 -4.53
CA PRO A 25 17.78 0.57 -5.19
C PRO A 25 17.29 0.31 -6.62
N LEU A 26 16.13 0.88 -6.96
CA LEU A 26 15.67 0.95 -8.34
C LEU A 26 16.51 1.96 -9.11
N THR A 27 17.14 1.48 -10.18
CA THR A 27 17.98 2.29 -11.07
C THR A 27 17.35 2.40 -12.45
N GLY A 28 17.75 3.41 -13.22
CA GLY A 28 17.24 3.60 -14.59
C GLY A 28 15.83 4.16 -14.69
N ILE A 29 15.24 4.62 -13.58
CA ILE A 29 14.00 5.41 -13.60
C ILE A 29 14.33 6.82 -14.09
N ARG A 30 13.52 7.33 -15.02
CA ARG A 30 13.58 8.71 -15.50
C ARG A 30 12.25 9.42 -15.27
N MET A 31 12.33 10.71 -14.97
CA MET A 31 11.19 11.59 -14.80
C MET A 31 10.95 12.39 -16.07
N VAL A 32 9.72 12.41 -16.54
CA VAL A 32 9.26 13.25 -17.65
C VAL A 32 8.19 14.17 -17.12
N GLU A 33 8.43 15.46 -17.26
CA GLU A 33 7.44 16.49 -16.93
C GLU A 33 6.62 16.80 -18.19
N GLN A 34 5.35 17.16 -18.02
CA GLN A 34 4.49 17.68 -19.11
C GLN A 34 4.08 16.70 -20.23
N ALA A 35 4.26 15.38 -20.06
CA ALA A 35 3.64 14.42 -20.98
C ALA A 35 2.13 14.28 -20.73
N ALA A 36 1.33 14.17 -21.79
CA ALA A 36 -0.13 14.07 -21.73
C ALA A 36 -0.61 12.62 -21.58
N SER A 37 0.22 11.63 -21.90
CA SER A 37 -0.14 10.21 -21.84
C SER A 37 1.03 9.30 -21.44
N PRO A 38 0.76 8.07 -20.99
CA PRO A 38 1.81 7.09 -20.71
C PRO A 38 2.68 6.79 -21.93
N GLN A 39 2.10 6.79 -23.13
CA GLN A 39 2.85 6.54 -24.37
C GLN A 39 3.82 7.69 -24.67
N GLU A 40 3.35 8.92 -24.57
CA GLU A 40 4.20 10.09 -24.78
C GLU A 40 5.36 10.13 -23.78
N ALA A 41 5.09 9.81 -22.50
CA ALA A 41 6.14 9.72 -21.48
C ALA A 41 7.21 8.67 -21.81
N ARG A 42 6.87 7.57 -22.49
CA ARG A 42 7.82 6.53 -22.93
C ARG A 42 8.74 7.01 -24.05
N GLU A 43 8.25 7.87 -24.94
CA GLU A 43 8.98 8.33 -26.12
C GLU A 43 9.86 9.55 -25.83
N GLN A 44 9.47 10.37 -24.85
CA GLN A 44 10.22 11.57 -24.47
C GLN A 44 11.49 11.23 -23.66
N ALA A 45 12.54 12.03 -23.86
CA ALA A 45 13.70 12.02 -22.98
C ALA A 45 13.31 12.56 -21.59
N GLY A 46 13.82 11.91 -20.54
CA GLY A 46 13.54 12.29 -19.16
C GLY A 46 14.81 12.56 -18.35
N ILE A 47 14.63 13.12 -17.17
CA ILE A 47 15.69 13.40 -16.20
C ILE A 47 15.92 12.13 -15.37
N PRO A 48 17.15 11.60 -15.26
CA PRO A 48 17.43 10.46 -14.39
C PRO A 48 17.01 10.73 -12.94
N VAL A 49 16.35 9.77 -12.31
CA VAL A 49 15.80 9.90 -10.96
C VAL A 49 16.66 9.17 -9.95
N SER A 50 16.83 9.78 -8.78
CA SER A 50 17.42 9.17 -7.59
C SER A 50 16.75 9.74 -6.34
N VAL A 51 16.87 9.03 -5.21
CA VAL A 51 16.35 9.48 -3.92
C VAL A 51 16.92 10.86 -3.59
N GLY A 52 16.05 11.77 -3.14
CA GLY A 52 16.38 13.16 -2.83
C GLY A 52 16.10 14.15 -3.96
N ILE A 53 15.85 13.69 -5.19
CA ILE A 53 15.37 14.55 -6.27
C ILE A 53 13.97 15.09 -5.94
N ARG A 54 13.72 16.30 -6.42
CA ARG A 54 12.55 17.11 -6.18
C ARG A 54 11.75 17.28 -7.47
N TRP A 55 10.42 17.28 -7.35
CA TRP A 55 9.50 17.50 -8.45
C TRP A 55 8.20 18.13 -7.97
N GLY A 56 7.43 18.70 -8.88
CA GLY A 56 6.09 19.21 -8.57
C GLY A 56 5.87 20.64 -9.06
N GLY A 57 5.19 21.43 -8.24
CA GLY A 57 4.49 22.65 -8.62
C GLY A 57 2.99 22.49 -8.40
N ARG A 58 2.23 23.59 -8.39
CA ARG A 58 0.78 23.51 -8.19
C ARG A 58 0.12 22.89 -9.42
N ASP A 59 -0.68 21.84 -9.23
CA ASP A 59 -1.45 21.16 -10.28
C ASP A 59 -0.58 20.69 -11.47
N GLN A 60 0.56 20.04 -11.16
CA GLN A 60 1.49 19.51 -12.15
C GLN A 60 1.42 17.98 -12.17
N THR A 61 1.77 17.40 -13.32
CA THR A 61 1.90 15.95 -13.49
C THR A 61 3.31 15.61 -13.94
N ALA A 62 3.92 14.65 -13.25
CA ALA A 62 5.19 14.06 -13.62
C ALA A 62 5.01 12.56 -13.88
N TRP A 63 5.77 12.03 -14.82
CA TRP A 63 5.78 10.62 -15.19
C TRP A 63 7.12 10.01 -14.83
N PHE A 64 7.10 8.90 -14.09
CA PHE A 64 8.30 8.13 -13.77
C PHE A 64 8.30 6.87 -14.61
N VAL A 65 9.26 6.75 -15.52
CA VAL A 65 9.33 5.67 -16.49
C VAL A 65 10.61 4.89 -16.29
N GLY A 66 10.55 3.57 -16.30
CA GLY A 66 11.73 2.73 -16.29
C GLY A 66 11.41 1.26 -16.44
N ALA A 67 12.47 0.44 -16.45
CA ALA A 67 12.36 -1.00 -16.47
C ALA A 67 12.73 -1.56 -15.09
N LEU A 68 11.93 -2.52 -14.63
CA LEU A 68 12.21 -3.33 -13.46
C LEU A 68 12.82 -4.64 -13.93
N THR A 69 13.85 -5.09 -13.23
CA THR A 69 14.48 -6.40 -13.43
C THR A 69 14.49 -7.17 -12.13
N PHE A 70 14.16 -8.46 -12.18
CA PHE A 70 14.03 -9.29 -11.00
C PHE A 70 15.06 -10.42 -11.04
N PRO A 71 15.81 -10.68 -9.96
CA PRO A 71 16.66 -11.85 -9.84
C PRO A 71 15.88 -13.15 -10.04
N GLU A 72 16.49 -14.14 -10.69
CA GLU A 72 15.89 -15.47 -10.91
C GLU A 72 15.47 -16.14 -9.57
N ALA A 73 16.22 -15.88 -8.49
CA ALA A 73 15.91 -16.40 -7.15
C ALA A 73 14.59 -15.86 -6.56
N TRP A 74 14.01 -14.80 -7.13
CA TRP A 74 12.76 -14.20 -6.68
C TRP A 74 11.52 -14.76 -7.37
N LYS A 75 11.67 -15.75 -8.26
CA LYS A 75 10.52 -16.46 -8.83
C LYS A 75 9.61 -17.00 -7.74
N ASP A 76 8.31 -16.84 -7.95
CA ASP A 76 7.24 -17.20 -7.01
C ASP A 76 7.33 -16.52 -5.63
N ARG A 77 8.15 -15.47 -5.48
CA ARG A 77 8.15 -14.58 -4.31
C ARG A 77 7.22 -13.40 -4.52
N ASP A 78 6.77 -12.83 -3.42
CA ASP A 78 5.96 -11.61 -3.43
C ASP A 78 6.88 -10.39 -3.52
N VAL A 79 7.09 -9.91 -4.75
CA VAL A 79 7.99 -8.78 -5.04
C VAL A 79 7.25 -7.46 -4.91
N VAL A 80 7.89 -6.50 -4.25
CA VAL A 80 7.34 -5.17 -3.96
C VAL A 80 8.33 -4.08 -4.33
N GLY A 81 7.85 -3.07 -5.06
CA GLY A 81 8.53 -1.80 -5.23
C GLY A 81 8.22 -0.88 -4.06
N LEU A 82 9.24 -0.35 -3.40
CA LEU A 82 9.13 0.64 -2.33
C LEU A 82 9.32 2.03 -2.94
N ILE A 83 8.20 2.67 -3.30
CA ILE A 83 8.17 3.89 -4.09
C ILE A 83 7.42 4.97 -3.31
N ARG A 84 8.17 5.96 -2.82
CA ARG A 84 7.65 7.16 -2.16
C ARG A 84 8.16 8.39 -2.90
N LEU A 85 7.28 8.96 -3.72
CA LEU A 85 7.64 10.07 -4.59
C LEU A 85 7.53 11.44 -3.91
N GLY A 86 6.98 11.52 -2.71
CA GLY A 86 6.72 12.80 -2.07
C GLY A 86 6.01 12.68 -0.74
N ASN A 87 5.46 13.82 -0.31
CA ASN A 87 4.63 13.89 0.87
C ASN A 87 3.17 14.09 0.48
N THR A 88 2.28 13.31 1.09
CA THR A 88 0.83 13.47 1.03
C THR A 88 0.40 13.93 2.42
N GLY A 89 -0.38 15.00 2.49
CA GLY A 89 -0.89 15.50 3.77
C GLY A 89 -1.99 14.63 4.35
N GLY A 90 -2.45 15.00 5.55
CA GLY A 90 -3.48 14.26 6.28
C GLY A 90 -4.76 14.08 5.47
N GLY A 91 -5.39 12.91 5.61
CA GLY A 91 -6.65 12.59 4.93
C GLY A 91 -6.54 12.41 3.41
N ASN A 92 -5.32 12.31 2.85
CA ASN A 92 -5.07 12.15 1.40
C ASN A 92 -5.73 13.26 0.55
N CYS A 93 -5.91 14.45 1.13
CA CYS A 93 -6.55 15.61 0.47
C CYS A 93 -5.54 16.64 -0.04
N SER A 94 -4.26 16.45 0.25
CA SER A 94 -3.18 17.35 -0.14
C SER A 94 -1.90 16.58 -0.44
N GLY A 95 -1.01 17.19 -1.22
CA GLY A 95 0.22 16.56 -1.68
C GLY A 95 0.05 15.65 -2.89
N TYR A 96 0.99 14.73 -3.09
CA TYR A 96 1.02 13.94 -4.32
C TYR A 96 0.11 12.71 -4.27
N GLU A 97 -0.40 12.34 -5.43
CA GLU A 97 -1.16 11.12 -5.66
C GLU A 97 -0.73 10.51 -6.99
N ALA A 98 -0.52 9.20 -7.03
CA ALA A 98 0.02 8.56 -8.21
C ALA A 98 -0.71 7.26 -8.60
N LEU A 99 -0.66 6.92 -9.89
CA LEU A 99 -1.09 5.65 -10.46
C LEU A 99 0.09 4.95 -11.11
N ALA A 100 0.42 3.75 -10.63
CA ALA A 100 1.40 2.90 -11.27
C ALA A 100 0.75 2.04 -12.35
N TYR A 101 1.45 1.91 -13.47
CA TYR A 101 1.16 1.02 -14.58
C TYR A 101 2.31 0.04 -14.73
N LEU A 102 1.97 -1.24 -14.86
CA LEU A 102 2.92 -2.30 -15.13
C LEU A 102 2.61 -2.89 -16.51
N ASN A 103 3.60 -2.86 -17.41
CA ASN A 103 3.43 -3.28 -18.81
C ASN A 103 2.20 -2.62 -19.48
N GLY A 104 2.00 -1.33 -19.20
CA GLY A 104 0.88 -0.53 -19.71
C GLY A 104 -0.49 -0.79 -19.07
N GLN A 105 -0.61 -1.71 -18.10
CA GLN A 105 -1.86 -1.96 -17.39
C GLN A 105 -1.87 -1.22 -16.04
N PRO A 106 -2.96 -0.54 -15.66
CA PRO A 106 -3.11 0.03 -14.32
C PRO A 106 -2.95 -1.06 -13.26
N ALA A 107 -2.05 -0.82 -12.31
CA ALA A 107 -1.69 -1.78 -11.27
C ALA A 107 -2.22 -1.33 -9.91
N GLN A 108 -1.73 -0.19 -9.40
CA GLN A 108 -2.05 0.26 -8.04
C GLN A 108 -1.79 1.76 -7.89
N ALA A 109 -2.54 2.42 -7.00
CA ALA A 109 -2.20 3.77 -6.58
C ALA A 109 -0.96 3.79 -5.67
N LEU A 110 -0.23 4.90 -5.70
CA LEU A 110 0.88 5.20 -4.80
C LEU A 110 0.68 6.57 -4.16
N ASP A 111 0.94 6.64 -2.86
CA ASP A 111 0.96 7.88 -2.07
C ASP A 111 1.89 7.69 -0.86
N ARG A 112 1.99 8.68 0.05
CA ARG A 112 2.85 8.55 1.23
C ARG A 112 2.49 7.38 2.15
N ASN A 113 1.21 7.08 2.29
CA ASN A 113 0.69 6.01 3.14
C ASN A 113 0.74 4.65 2.43
N HIS A 114 0.69 4.65 1.09
CA HIS A 114 0.75 3.48 0.23
C HIS A 114 1.98 3.53 -0.68
N GLY A 115 3.15 3.25 -0.12
CA GLY A 115 4.42 3.22 -0.85
C GLY A 115 4.82 1.85 -1.41
N GLU A 116 4.02 0.82 -1.19
CA GLU A 116 4.28 -0.56 -1.63
C GLU A 116 3.56 -0.83 -2.96
N LEU A 117 4.31 -1.01 -4.06
CA LEU A 117 3.80 -1.46 -5.35
C LEU A 117 4.02 -2.96 -5.51
N PHE A 118 2.96 -3.75 -5.42
CA PHE A 118 3.08 -5.20 -5.62
C PHE A 118 3.20 -5.56 -7.10
N ILE A 119 4.20 -6.37 -7.43
CA ILE A 119 4.49 -6.79 -8.80
C ILE A 119 3.76 -8.12 -9.09
N PRO A 120 3.00 -8.24 -10.19
CA PRO A 120 2.35 -9.50 -10.56
C PRO A 120 3.36 -10.65 -10.72
N ALA A 121 3.02 -11.82 -10.18
CA ALA A 121 3.87 -13.02 -10.24
C ALA A 121 4.30 -13.38 -11.68
N GLU A 122 3.43 -13.16 -12.67
CA GLU A 122 3.77 -13.35 -14.09
C GLU A 122 4.95 -12.48 -14.54
N ALA A 123 4.99 -11.21 -14.10
CA ALA A 123 6.06 -10.29 -14.46
C ALA A 123 7.36 -10.63 -13.72
N VAL A 124 7.26 -11.01 -12.44
CA VAL A 124 8.40 -11.52 -11.66
C VAL A 124 9.00 -12.76 -12.33
N ASN A 125 8.16 -13.71 -12.72
CA ASN A 125 8.58 -14.97 -13.34
C ASN A 125 9.16 -14.80 -14.75
N LYS A 126 8.78 -13.73 -15.45
CA LYS A 126 9.42 -13.27 -16.71
C LYS A 126 10.77 -12.57 -16.49
N GLY A 127 11.10 -12.20 -15.27
CA GLY A 127 12.35 -11.54 -14.89
C GLY A 127 12.40 -10.04 -15.17
N SER A 128 11.34 -9.46 -15.74
CA SER A 128 11.28 -8.01 -16.00
C SER A 128 9.86 -7.47 -16.14
N ALA A 129 9.70 -6.17 -15.89
CA ALA A 129 8.46 -5.44 -16.11
C ALA A 129 8.78 -3.99 -16.54
N GLU A 130 7.95 -3.41 -17.39
CA GLU A 130 7.94 -1.95 -17.57
C GLU A 130 7.16 -1.31 -16.42
N LEU A 131 7.73 -0.27 -15.81
CA LEU A 131 7.07 0.59 -14.83
C LEU A 131 6.85 1.98 -15.42
N VAL A 132 5.60 2.43 -15.38
CA VAL A 132 5.23 3.83 -15.61
C VAL A 132 4.40 4.31 -14.43
N VAL A 133 4.79 5.39 -13.76
CA VAL A 133 4.02 5.98 -12.68
C VAL A 133 3.59 7.39 -13.08
N GLN A 134 2.29 7.62 -13.17
CA GLN A 134 1.72 8.96 -13.33
C GLN A 134 1.52 9.56 -11.94
N ALA A 135 2.25 10.62 -11.61
CA ALA A 135 2.15 11.29 -10.32
C ALA A 135 1.66 12.72 -10.49
N TRP A 136 0.55 13.05 -9.81
CA TRP A 136 0.01 14.40 -9.72
C TRP A 136 0.48 15.06 -8.43
N SER A 137 0.95 16.30 -8.50
CA SER A 137 1.55 17.01 -7.37
C SER A 137 0.55 17.64 -6.38
N GLY A 138 -0.74 17.65 -6.72
CA GLY A 138 -1.81 18.20 -5.88
C GLY A 138 -2.17 19.66 -6.15
N LEU A 139 -3.35 20.07 -5.65
CA LEU A 139 -3.85 21.46 -5.69
C LEU A 139 -3.65 22.22 -4.37
N THR A 140 -3.41 21.49 -3.29
CA THR A 140 -3.11 21.98 -1.95
C THR A 140 -1.78 21.38 -1.51
N PRO A 141 -0.84 22.19 -0.98
CA PRO A 141 0.44 21.69 -0.52
C PRO A 141 0.26 20.74 0.68
N PRO A 142 1.20 19.79 0.90
CA PRO A 142 1.06 18.74 1.91
C PRO A 142 0.81 19.24 3.34
N ASP A 143 1.25 20.46 3.66
CA ASP A 143 1.23 21.04 5.00
C ASP A 143 0.49 22.38 5.08
N ALA A 144 -0.55 22.55 4.26
CA ALA A 144 -1.41 23.74 4.23
C ALA A 144 -0.67 25.07 3.95
N GLY A 145 0.52 25.01 3.37
CA GLY A 145 1.23 26.18 2.80
C GLY A 145 2.56 26.51 3.46
N HIS A 146 3.08 25.67 4.34
CA HIS A 146 4.39 25.88 4.98
C HIS A 146 5.54 25.35 4.11
N GLN A 147 5.27 24.44 3.18
CA GLN A 147 6.20 23.99 2.14
C GLN A 147 5.67 24.37 0.75
N PRO A 148 6.57 24.67 -0.21
CA PRO A 148 6.19 24.75 -1.62
C PRO A 148 5.60 23.40 -2.10
N PHE A 149 4.94 23.39 -3.27
CA PHE A 149 4.46 22.17 -3.95
C PHE A 149 5.62 21.29 -4.46
N ASP A 150 6.64 21.10 -3.63
CA ASP A 150 7.89 20.45 -3.96
C ASP A 150 7.95 19.12 -3.22
N HIS A 151 7.83 18.04 -3.99
CA HIS A 151 7.84 16.67 -3.53
C HIS A 151 9.25 16.11 -3.64
N ARG A 152 9.82 15.74 -2.49
CA ARG A 152 11.08 15.01 -2.43
C ARG A 152 10.81 13.52 -2.53
N ILE A 153 11.51 12.86 -3.44
CA ILE A 153 11.49 11.41 -3.55
C ILE A 153 12.26 10.83 -2.35
N ASP A 154 11.57 10.11 -1.49
CA ASP A 154 12.10 9.59 -0.23
C ASP A 154 12.53 8.12 -0.34
N GLU A 155 11.93 7.35 -1.26
CA GLU A 155 12.21 5.92 -1.40
C GLU A 155 11.99 5.46 -2.85
N LEU A 156 12.96 4.71 -3.38
CA LEU A 156 12.92 4.08 -4.71
C LEU A 156 13.72 2.79 -4.67
N ASP A 157 13.17 1.78 -4.02
CA ASP A 157 13.83 0.48 -3.86
C ASP A 157 12.92 -0.65 -4.35
N ILE A 158 13.49 -1.83 -4.50
CA ILE A 158 12.74 -3.05 -4.73
C ILE A 158 13.24 -4.16 -3.81
N ALA A 159 12.32 -4.99 -3.36
CA ALA A 159 12.58 -6.11 -2.48
C ALA A 159 11.53 -7.20 -2.71
N TRP A 160 11.66 -8.31 -2.01
CA TRP A 160 10.56 -9.26 -1.85
C TRP A 160 10.16 -9.36 -0.38
N LEU A 161 8.88 -9.64 -0.12
CA LEU A 161 8.32 -9.75 1.21
C LEU A 161 8.52 -11.14 1.79
N ASP A 162 9.12 -11.22 2.98
CA ASP A 162 9.12 -12.46 3.76
C ASP A 162 7.74 -12.69 4.38
N PRO A 163 6.96 -13.71 3.93
CA PRO A 163 5.55 -13.81 4.32
C PRO A 163 5.35 -14.01 5.83
N ALA A 164 6.25 -14.74 6.48
CA ALA A 164 6.13 -15.01 7.92
C ALA A 164 6.47 -13.77 8.77
N THR A 165 7.47 -12.99 8.35
CA THR A 165 7.85 -11.76 9.03
C THR A 165 6.83 -10.65 8.81
N ASP A 166 6.26 -10.58 7.60
CA ASP A 166 5.15 -9.67 7.27
C ASP A 166 3.91 -9.93 8.15
N ASP A 167 3.48 -11.20 8.22
CA ASP A 167 2.35 -11.63 9.04
C ASP A 167 2.65 -11.44 10.55
N LEU A 168 3.88 -11.71 11.00
CA LEU A 168 4.29 -11.42 12.37
C LEU A 168 4.19 -9.94 12.70
N TYR A 169 4.69 -9.07 11.81
CA TYR A 169 4.63 -7.62 12.01
C TYR A 169 3.19 -7.14 12.17
N TYR A 170 2.31 -7.46 11.22
CA TYR A 170 0.92 -7.01 11.28
C TYR A 170 0.13 -7.67 12.41
N THR A 171 0.35 -8.95 12.69
CA THR A 171 -0.28 -9.62 13.84
C THR A 171 0.15 -8.94 15.14
N ALA A 172 1.45 -8.69 15.32
CA ALA A 172 1.99 -8.02 16.51
C ALA A 172 1.47 -6.57 16.65
N LEU A 173 1.44 -5.81 15.55
CA LEU A 173 0.91 -4.45 15.49
C LEU A 173 -0.56 -4.41 15.93
N HIS A 174 -1.41 -5.27 15.34
CA HIS A 174 -2.83 -5.31 15.67
C HIS A 174 -3.10 -5.81 17.08
N VAL A 175 -2.31 -6.76 17.60
CA VAL A 175 -2.37 -7.18 19.01
C VAL A 175 -2.06 -6.01 19.94
N LEU A 176 -1.00 -5.24 19.66
CA LEU A 176 -0.65 -4.08 20.47
C LEU A 176 -1.73 -2.98 20.41
N GLN A 177 -2.30 -2.72 19.24
CA GLN A 177 -3.41 -1.78 19.07
C GLN A 177 -4.65 -2.24 19.84
N ALA A 178 -5.00 -3.54 19.78
CA ALA A 178 -6.11 -4.10 20.54
C ALA A 178 -5.88 -3.96 22.07
N VAL A 179 -4.67 -4.27 22.54
CA VAL A 179 -4.26 -4.09 23.96
C VAL A 179 -4.47 -2.66 24.44
N ARG A 180 -4.23 -1.65 23.59
CA ARG A 180 -4.44 -0.23 23.92
C ARG A 180 -5.92 0.13 24.09
N CYS A 181 -6.82 -0.60 23.45
CA CYS A 181 -8.27 -0.42 23.57
C CYS A 181 -8.88 -1.17 24.76
N LEU A 182 -8.16 -2.11 25.37
CA LEU A 182 -8.65 -2.92 26.48
C LEU A 182 -8.41 -2.24 27.84
N GLU A 183 -9.32 -2.51 28.78
CA GLU A 183 -9.20 -2.07 30.18
C GLU A 183 -7.94 -2.63 30.85
N ASP A 184 -7.27 -1.82 31.66
CA ASP A 184 -5.99 -2.16 32.29
C ASP A 184 -6.05 -3.42 33.17
N ARG A 185 -7.20 -3.71 33.77
CA ARG A 185 -7.38 -4.86 34.67
C ARG A 185 -7.96 -6.10 33.97
N SER A 186 -8.14 -6.08 32.65
CA SER A 186 -8.66 -7.24 31.90
C SER A 186 -7.61 -8.35 31.79
N ASN A 187 -8.05 -9.59 31.94
CA ASN A 187 -7.16 -10.76 31.79
C ASN A 187 -6.73 -10.91 30.33
N GLU A 188 -7.59 -10.54 29.39
CA GLU A 188 -7.35 -10.53 27.96
C GLU A 188 -6.16 -9.63 27.60
N LYS A 189 -6.11 -8.41 28.17
CA LYS A 189 -5.00 -7.48 27.92
C LYS A 189 -3.67 -8.05 28.40
N HIS A 190 -3.64 -8.61 29.61
CA HIS A 190 -2.44 -9.23 30.17
C HIS A 190 -2.00 -10.46 29.36
N GLY A 191 -2.96 -11.30 28.94
CA GLY A 191 -2.71 -12.47 28.13
C GLY A 191 -2.16 -12.12 26.73
N MET A 192 -2.74 -11.11 26.07
CA MET A 192 -2.27 -10.61 24.78
C MET A 192 -0.88 -9.98 24.86
N LEU A 193 -0.61 -9.20 25.92
CA LEU A 193 0.71 -8.62 26.18
C LEU A 193 1.77 -9.70 26.41
N SER A 194 1.47 -10.69 27.25
CA SER A 194 2.39 -11.81 27.51
C SER A 194 2.64 -12.64 26.25
N ALA A 195 1.61 -12.94 25.46
CA ALA A 195 1.78 -13.65 24.19
C ALA A 195 2.68 -12.88 23.21
N LEU A 196 2.51 -11.57 23.14
CA LEU A 196 3.31 -10.69 22.30
C LEU A 196 4.77 -10.60 22.77
N ASP A 197 5.02 -10.41 24.08
CA ASP A 197 6.40 -10.36 24.59
C ASP A 197 7.11 -11.72 24.42
N ASP A 198 6.44 -12.85 24.70
CA ASP A 198 6.99 -14.20 24.49
C ASP A 198 7.40 -14.43 23.02
N ALA A 199 6.58 -14.00 22.07
CA ALA A 199 6.89 -14.12 20.64
C ALA A 199 8.09 -13.24 20.24
N ILE A 200 8.12 -11.97 20.69
CA ILE A 200 9.18 -11.02 20.37
C ILE A 200 10.53 -11.43 21.01
N GLN A 201 10.51 -12.12 22.15
CA GLN A 201 11.72 -12.64 22.80
C GLN A 201 12.43 -13.74 22.01
N LEU A 202 11.74 -14.42 21.08
CA LEU A 202 12.37 -15.43 20.22
C LEU A 202 13.28 -14.80 19.15
N LEU A 203 13.12 -13.51 18.87
CA LEU A 203 13.87 -12.82 17.83
C LEU A 203 15.26 -12.41 18.33
N ASP A 204 16.31 -12.77 17.57
CA ASP A 204 17.66 -12.29 17.81
C ASP A 204 17.92 -10.95 17.11
N TRP A 205 17.78 -9.87 17.87
CA TRP A 205 17.97 -8.50 17.41
C TRP A 205 19.42 -8.11 17.10
N ARG A 206 20.40 -8.99 17.33
CA ARG A 206 21.81 -8.71 17.03
C ARG A 206 22.15 -8.91 15.54
N ALA A 207 21.34 -9.69 14.83
CA ALA A 207 21.51 -9.94 13.40
C ALA A 207 20.18 -9.97 12.62
N PRO A 208 19.42 -8.85 12.60
CA PRO A 208 18.22 -8.74 11.76
C PRO A 208 18.57 -8.97 10.29
N GLY A 209 17.69 -9.68 9.57
CA GLY A 209 17.90 -10.02 8.16
C GLY A 209 18.72 -11.28 7.89
N SER A 210 19.23 -11.96 8.93
CA SER A 210 19.86 -13.28 8.77
C SER A 210 18.81 -14.39 8.56
N GLU A 211 19.19 -15.52 7.95
CA GLU A 211 18.27 -16.67 7.83
C GLU A 211 17.80 -17.18 9.20
N ALA A 212 18.66 -17.10 10.21
CA ALA A 212 18.30 -17.49 11.58
C ALA A 212 17.20 -16.56 12.15
N PHE A 213 17.29 -15.26 11.86
CA PHE A 213 16.26 -14.29 12.23
C PHE A 213 14.92 -14.60 11.54
N TYR A 214 14.91 -14.89 10.23
CA TYR A 214 13.69 -15.23 9.50
C TYR A 214 13.07 -16.56 9.96
N ALA A 215 13.91 -17.56 10.27
CA ALA A 215 13.44 -18.81 10.87
C ALA A 215 12.81 -18.57 12.25
N ALA A 216 13.42 -17.72 13.08
CA ALA A 216 12.89 -17.33 14.39
C ALA A 216 11.59 -16.52 14.25
N ALA A 217 11.47 -15.62 13.26
CA ALA A 217 10.24 -14.88 12.99
C ALA A 217 9.06 -15.81 12.66
N LYS A 218 9.30 -16.86 11.86
CA LYS A 218 8.29 -17.88 11.60
C LYS A 218 7.86 -18.63 12.88
N GLN A 219 8.79 -18.95 13.77
CA GLN A 219 8.48 -19.57 15.05
C GLN A 219 7.72 -18.63 15.99
N ALA A 220 8.12 -17.36 16.04
CA ALA A 220 7.45 -16.30 16.80
C ALA A 220 6.01 -16.09 16.34
N LEU A 221 5.76 -16.07 15.03
CA LEU A 221 4.41 -15.99 14.46
C LEU A 221 3.55 -17.17 14.91
N ALA A 222 4.08 -18.39 14.80
CA ALA A 222 3.36 -19.60 15.21
C ALA A 222 3.01 -19.57 16.70
N LEU A 223 3.98 -19.20 17.55
CA LEU A 223 3.77 -19.07 18.99
C LEU A 223 2.72 -17.99 19.32
N LEU A 224 2.81 -16.82 18.68
CA LEU A 224 1.87 -15.73 18.90
C LEU A 224 0.44 -16.16 18.55
N LYS A 225 0.24 -16.75 17.37
CA LYS A 225 -1.08 -17.24 16.93
C LYS A 225 -1.63 -18.30 17.87
N GLN A 226 -0.82 -19.29 18.24
CA GLN A 226 -1.21 -20.33 19.19
C GLN A 226 -1.66 -19.72 20.53
N ARG A 227 -0.85 -18.83 21.11
CA ARG A 227 -1.17 -18.22 22.41
C ARG A 227 -2.44 -17.37 22.34
N LEU A 228 -2.68 -16.65 21.24
CA LEU A 228 -3.91 -15.88 21.02
C LEU A 228 -5.15 -16.77 20.83
N GLU A 229 -5.00 -17.98 20.31
CA GLU A 229 -6.08 -18.98 20.21
C GLU A 229 -6.42 -19.57 21.57
N GLU A 230 -5.42 -19.82 22.43
CA GLU A 230 -5.59 -20.35 23.79
C GLU A 230 -6.22 -19.35 24.77
N LEU A 231 -6.18 -18.05 24.47
CA LEU A 231 -6.78 -17.03 25.33
C LEU A 231 -8.30 -17.25 25.45
N PRO A 232 -8.87 -17.22 26.68
CA PRO A 232 -10.31 -17.34 26.87
C PRO A 232 -11.05 -16.27 26.08
N ARG A 233 -12.03 -16.68 25.27
CA ARG A 233 -12.88 -15.75 24.52
C ARG A 233 -14.27 -15.76 25.14
N GLY A 234 -14.66 -14.64 25.74
CA GLY A 234 -16.05 -14.41 26.16
C GLY A 234 -17.00 -14.30 24.95
N ALA A 235 -18.30 -14.15 25.22
CA ALA A 235 -19.28 -13.87 24.17
C ALA A 235 -18.93 -12.57 23.44
N ARG A 236 -18.93 -12.60 22.11
CA ARG A 236 -18.59 -11.44 21.26
C ARG A 236 -19.72 -11.17 20.26
N PRO A 237 -19.97 -9.90 19.91
CA PRO A 237 -20.88 -9.58 18.82
C PRO A 237 -20.29 -10.07 17.49
N GLN A 238 -21.17 -10.35 16.53
CA GLN A 238 -20.75 -10.49 15.14
C GLN A 238 -20.45 -9.10 14.57
N VAL A 239 -19.24 -8.93 14.03
CA VAL A 239 -18.83 -7.71 13.32
C VAL A 239 -18.62 -8.10 11.86
N THR A 240 -19.35 -7.43 10.95
CA THR A 240 -19.16 -7.57 9.51
C THR A 240 -18.46 -6.33 9.00
N ALA A 241 -17.39 -6.51 8.24
CA ALA A 241 -16.63 -5.42 7.63
C ALA A 241 -16.72 -5.52 6.10
N VAL A 242 -16.90 -4.38 5.45
CA VAL A 242 -16.93 -4.24 3.98
C VAL A 242 -16.01 -3.08 3.61
N GLY A 243 -15.21 -3.24 2.57
CA GLY A 243 -14.38 -2.16 2.06
C GLY A 243 -15.23 -1.06 1.43
N HIS A 244 -14.90 0.19 1.68
CA HIS A 244 -15.56 1.32 1.03
C HIS A 244 -14.55 2.45 0.79
N CYS A 245 -14.73 3.18 -0.30
CA CYS A 245 -13.93 4.36 -0.64
C CYS A 245 -14.86 5.47 -1.11
N HIS A 246 -15.17 6.38 -0.19
CA HIS A 246 -15.90 7.61 -0.50
C HIS A 246 -15.05 8.55 -1.33
N ILE A 247 -15.61 9.09 -2.43
CA ILE A 247 -14.94 10.09 -3.26
C ILE A 247 -15.93 11.23 -3.53
N ASP A 248 -15.65 12.40 -2.98
CA ASP A 248 -16.39 13.61 -3.33
C ASP A 248 -16.13 13.96 -4.79
N VAL A 249 -17.21 14.08 -5.58
CA VAL A 249 -17.09 14.33 -7.01
C VAL A 249 -16.52 15.71 -7.30
N ALA A 250 -16.86 16.70 -6.48
CA ALA A 250 -16.26 18.04 -6.52
C ALA A 250 -16.14 18.60 -5.11
N TRP A 251 -14.92 18.69 -4.60
CA TRP A 251 -14.62 19.26 -3.28
C TRP A 251 -13.39 20.17 -3.34
N LEU A 252 -12.23 19.68 -2.90
CA LEU A 252 -10.96 20.44 -2.88
C LEU A 252 -10.17 20.33 -4.19
N TRP A 253 -10.73 19.64 -5.19
CA TRP A 253 -10.09 19.38 -6.47
C TRP A 253 -11.07 19.56 -7.62
N ARG A 254 -10.52 19.70 -8.83
CA ARG A 254 -11.29 19.81 -10.07
C ARG A 254 -11.84 18.45 -10.49
N LEU A 255 -12.93 18.44 -11.27
CA LEU A 255 -13.56 17.22 -11.79
C LEU A 255 -12.57 16.28 -12.50
N LYS A 256 -11.60 16.81 -13.27
CA LYS A 256 -10.56 15.98 -13.92
C LYS A 256 -9.83 15.08 -12.92
N HIS A 257 -9.56 15.59 -11.72
CA HIS A 257 -8.84 14.84 -10.69
C HIS A 257 -9.72 13.82 -9.99
N THR A 258 -11.03 14.06 -9.89
CA THR A 258 -11.96 13.04 -9.41
C THR A 258 -11.87 11.80 -10.31
N ARG A 259 -11.87 11.99 -11.63
CA ARG A 259 -11.76 10.89 -12.60
C ARG A 259 -10.47 10.08 -12.41
N GLU A 260 -9.34 10.77 -12.21
CA GLU A 260 -8.04 10.16 -11.90
C GLU A 260 -8.02 9.49 -10.51
N LYS A 261 -8.61 10.12 -9.49
CA LYS A 261 -8.73 9.60 -8.12
C LYS A 261 -9.47 8.28 -8.11
N SER A 262 -10.58 8.23 -8.82
CA SER A 262 -11.36 7.01 -8.87
C SER A 262 -10.57 5.89 -9.57
N ALA A 263 -9.91 6.15 -10.70
CA ALA A 263 -9.02 5.18 -11.35
C ALA A 263 -7.91 4.65 -10.44
N ARG A 264 -7.30 5.53 -9.65
CA ARG A 264 -6.30 5.18 -8.63
C ARG A 264 -6.89 4.26 -7.55
N SER A 265 -7.96 4.72 -6.88
CA SER A 265 -8.59 3.97 -5.79
C SER A 265 -9.05 2.59 -6.23
N TRP A 266 -9.71 2.48 -7.39
CA TRP A 266 -10.24 1.21 -7.82
C TRP A 266 -9.20 0.26 -8.40
N SER A 267 -8.10 0.78 -8.97
CA SER A 267 -6.95 -0.07 -9.32
C SER A 267 -6.41 -0.78 -8.07
N THR A 268 -6.25 -0.04 -6.97
CA THR A 268 -5.85 -0.61 -5.67
C THR A 268 -6.88 -1.60 -5.14
N VAL A 269 -8.18 -1.28 -5.16
CA VAL A 269 -9.24 -2.22 -4.73
C VAL A 269 -9.20 -3.51 -5.54
N LEU A 270 -9.06 -3.42 -6.86
CA LEU A 270 -8.98 -4.60 -7.73
C LEU A 270 -7.74 -5.46 -7.43
N GLN A 271 -6.59 -4.81 -7.18
CA GLN A 271 -5.35 -5.48 -6.78
C GLN A 271 -5.52 -6.19 -5.42
N LEU A 272 -6.18 -5.55 -4.45
CA LEU A 272 -6.48 -6.16 -3.16
C LEU A 272 -7.43 -7.35 -3.33
N MET A 273 -8.42 -7.27 -4.23
CA MET A 273 -9.31 -8.39 -4.53
C MET A 273 -8.60 -9.57 -5.19
N ASP A 274 -7.51 -9.34 -5.94
CA ASP A 274 -6.69 -10.43 -6.47
C ASP A 274 -5.94 -11.17 -5.35
N ARG A 275 -5.51 -10.44 -4.30
CA ARG A 275 -4.71 -10.99 -3.19
C ARG A 275 -5.57 -11.60 -2.08
N TYR A 276 -6.75 -11.05 -1.82
CA TYR A 276 -7.63 -11.42 -0.73
C TYR A 276 -9.00 -11.85 -1.29
N PRO A 277 -9.21 -13.14 -1.60
CA PRO A 277 -10.44 -13.65 -2.21
C PRO A 277 -11.72 -13.33 -1.43
N GLU A 278 -11.62 -13.18 -0.11
CA GLU A 278 -12.70 -12.83 0.81
C GLU A 278 -13.04 -11.34 0.83
N TYR A 279 -12.21 -10.48 0.23
CA TYR A 279 -12.43 -9.04 0.23
C TYR A 279 -13.67 -8.66 -0.59
N ILE A 280 -14.63 -8.00 0.07
CA ILE A 280 -15.83 -7.42 -0.51
C ILE A 280 -15.70 -5.90 -0.46
N PHE A 281 -16.00 -5.24 -1.58
CA PHE A 281 -15.98 -3.79 -1.68
C PHE A 281 -17.35 -3.25 -2.07
N PHE A 282 -17.77 -2.18 -1.43
CA PHE A 282 -19.00 -1.46 -1.67
C PHE A 282 -18.69 -0.09 -2.28
N GLN A 283 -19.40 0.26 -3.36
CA GLN A 283 -19.34 1.60 -3.91
C GLN A 283 -20.69 2.11 -4.45
N SER A 284 -20.96 3.37 -4.12
CA SER A 284 -22.30 3.93 -4.09
C SER A 284 -22.68 4.91 -5.16
N GLN A 285 -21.71 5.48 -5.87
CA GLN A 285 -21.92 6.57 -6.83
C GLN A 285 -21.79 6.09 -8.29
N PRO A 286 -22.90 5.93 -9.05
CA PRO A 286 -22.89 5.54 -10.46
C PRO A 286 -22.14 6.50 -11.38
N GLN A 287 -22.13 7.80 -11.08
CA GLN A 287 -21.39 8.80 -11.86
C GLN A 287 -19.90 8.47 -11.98
N LEU A 288 -19.31 7.91 -10.93
CA LEU A 288 -17.89 7.53 -10.97
C LEU A 288 -17.68 6.35 -11.93
N TYR A 289 -18.57 5.35 -11.96
CA TYR A 289 -18.48 4.27 -12.95
C TYR A 289 -18.61 4.78 -14.38
N ALA A 290 -19.48 5.78 -14.61
CA ALA A 290 -19.62 6.41 -15.92
C ALA A 290 -18.30 7.05 -16.39
N TYR A 291 -17.59 7.74 -15.49
CA TYR A 291 -16.27 8.29 -15.77
C TYR A 291 -15.22 7.21 -16.11
N LEU A 292 -15.17 6.09 -15.37
CA LEU A 292 -14.24 5.01 -15.75
C LEU A 292 -14.54 4.39 -17.09
N LYS A 293 -15.82 4.19 -17.39
CA LYS A 293 -16.20 3.55 -18.64
C LYS A 293 -15.66 4.34 -19.84
N GLU A 294 -15.59 5.66 -19.69
CA GLU A 294 -15.02 6.58 -20.68
C GLU A 294 -13.48 6.60 -20.63
N ASP A 295 -12.88 6.88 -19.47
CA ASP A 295 -11.43 7.14 -19.37
C ASP A 295 -10.56 5.90 -19.21
N TYR A 296 -11.05 4.90 -18.48
CA TYR A 296 -10.31 3.72 -18.07
C TYR A 296 -11.14 2.43 -18.31
N PRO A 297 -11.53 2.14 -19.57
CA PRO A 297 -12.41 1.02 -19.88
C PRO A 297 -11.85 -0.34 -19.39
N ALA A 298 -10.52 -0.49 -19.34
CA ALA A 298 -9.88 -1.69 -18.79
C ALA A 298 -10.17 -1.90 -17.29
N ILE A 299 -10.18 -0.83 -16.49
CA ILE A 299 -10.54 -0.88 -15.06
C ILE A 299 -12.03 -1.21 -14.94
N TYR A 300 -12.87 -0.54 -15.73
CA TYR A 300 -14.32 -0.75 -15.72
C TYR A 300 -14.71 -2.21 -16.03
N GLU A 301 -14.07 -2.84 -17.02
CA GLU A 301 -14.33 -4.25 -17.33
C GLU A 301 -13.87 -5.20 -16.23
N LYS A 302 -12.79 -4.90 -15.52
CA LYS A 302 -12.40 -5.66 -14.31
C LYS A 302 -13.44 -5.52 -13.21
N ILE A 303 -13.96 -4.31 -12.96
CA ILE A 303 -15.04 -4.07 -11.98
C ILE A 303 -16.28 -4.90 -12.33
N LYS A 304 -16.71 -4.91 -13.60
CA LYS A 304 -17.85 -5.72 -14.04
C LYS A 304 -17.69 -7.21 -13.72
N ARG A 305 -16.48 -7.76 -13.87
CA ARG A 305 -16.20 -9.15 -13.47
C ARG A 305 -16.36 -9.33 -11.96
N ARG A 306 -15.82 -8.42 -11.15
CA ARG A 306 -15.97 -8.47 -9.68
C ARG A 306 -17.42 -8.32 -9.20
N VAL A 307 -18.23 -7.55 -9.92
CA VAL A 307 -19.67 -7.46 -9.67
C VAL A 307 -20.34 -8.81 -9.95
N ALA A 308 -20.03 -9.46 -11.08
CA ALA A 308 -20.56 -10.78 -11.41
C ALA A 308 -20.10 -11.87 -10.43
N GLU A 309 -18.94 -11.69 -9.79
CA GLU A 309 -18.42 -12.54 -8.72
C GLU A 309 -19.08 -12.29 -7.34
N ASN A 310 -19.97 -11.29 -7.21
CA ASN A 310 -20.53 -10.81 -5.94
C ASN A 310 -19.48 -10.31 -4.93
N ARG A 311 -18.37 -9.77 -5.42
CA ARG A 311 -17.28 -9.21 -4.61
C ARG A 311 -17.24 -7.68 -4.66
N TRP A 312 -17.93 -7.10 -5.64
CA TRP A 312 -18.11 -5.67 -5.79
C TRP A 312 -19.59 -5.32 -5.75
N GLU A 313 -20.01 -4.67 -4.66
CA GLU A 313 -21.37 -4.21 -4.45
C GLU A 313 -21.55 -2.79 -4.99
N ALA A 314 -22.22 -2.67 -6.13
CA ALA A 314 -22.65 -1.38 -6.67
C ALA A 314 -24.06 -1.03 -6.12
N SER A 315 -24.12 -0.40 -4.95
CA SER A 315 -25.37 -0.18 -4.20
C SER A 315 -25.42 1.23 -3.59
N GLY A 316 -26.61 1.80 -3.37
CA GLY A 316 -26.81 3.21 -2.96
C GLY A 316 -27.82 3.94 -3.86
N ALA A 317 -27.85 3.57 -5.14
CA ALA A 317 -28.85 3.94 -6.15
C ALA A 317 -29.10 5.44 -6.39
N MET A 318 -28.27 6.33 -5.83
CA MET A 318 -28.27 7.76 -6.13
C MET A 318 -27.19 8.03 -7.17
N TRP A 319 -27.49 8.78 -8.24
CA TRP A 319 -26.51 9.06 -9.31
C TRP A 319 -25.21 9.70 -8.78
N LEU A 320 -25.36 10.53 -7.77
CA LEU A 320 -24.34 11.24 -7.00
C LEU A 320 -24.78 11.24 -5.53
N GLU A 321 -23.81 11.33 -4.63
CA GLU A 321 -24.03 11.58 -3.20
C GLU A 321 -23.78 13.04 -2.85
#